data_AF-A0A1F9MR87-F1
#
_entry.id   AF-A0A1F9MR87-F1
#
_cell.length_a   1.000
_cell.length_b   1.000
_cell.length_c   1.000
_cell.angle_alpha   90.00
_cell.angle_beta   90.00
_cell.angle_gamma   90.00
#
_symmetry.space_group_name_H-M   'P 1'
#
loop_
_entity.id
_entity.type
_entity.pdbx_description
1 polymer ?
#
loop_
_entity_poly.entity_id
_entity_poly.type
_entity_poly.pdbx_seq_one_letter_code
_entity_poly.pdbx_strand_id
1 'polypeptide(L)'
;MKKYFAFLLTAVFFHASAAHVTLAAPEETGHGGDIIYTKPVKGVLFSHANHVEAVGLSCDSCHDTIFPMEARAVQKNKDFTMASLYKGKYCGACHDGSMAFASNTQCARCHIGVKGFERLQKKSK
;
A
#
# COMPACT_ATOMS: atom_id res chain seq x y z
N MET A 1 11.49 -42.02 63.58
CA MET A 1 10.17 -42.60 63.92
C MET A 1 9.08 -41.70 63.37
N LYS A 2 8.11 -42.29 62.66
CA LYS A 2 6.76 -41.75 62.42
C LYS A 2 6.67 -40.37 61.71
N LYS A 3 6.32 -40.33 60.42
CA LYS A 3 4.91 -40.31 59.95
C LYS A 3 4.67 -39.60 58.59
N TYR A 4 3.85 -40.28 57.78
CA TYR A 4 2.85 -39.81 56.80
C TYR A 4 3.29 -39.27 55.42
N PHE A 5 3.17 -40.20 54.46
CA PHE A 5 2.63 -40.00 53.11
C PHE A 5 1.54 -38.91 53.06
N ALA A 6 1.67 -37.98 52.11
CA ALA A 6 0.56 -37.21 51.56
C ALA A 6 0.78 -37.08 50.05
N PHE A 7 0.16 -37.99 49.30
CA PHE A 7 0.09 -38.01 47.85
C PHE A 7 -0.89 -36.88 47.44
N LEU A 8 -0.37 -35.70 47.11
CA LEU A 8 -1.17 -34.61 46.54
C LEU A 8 -1.25 -34.79 45.02
N LEU A 9 -2.32 -35.48 44.60
CA LEU A 9 -2.78 -35.57 43.21
C LEU A 9 -3.18 -34.16 42.74
N THR A 10 -2.24 -33.45 42.10
CA THR A 10 -2.55 -32.22 41.37
C THR A 10 -3.13 -32.62 40.01
N ALA A 11 -4.46 -32.62 39.92
CA ALA A 11 -5.16 -32.78 38.66
C ALA A 11 -4.88 -31.55 37.78
N VAL A 12 -3.93 -31.70 36.85
CA VAL A 12 -3.64 -30.69 35.83
C VAL A 12 -4.81 -30.68 34.84
N PHE A 13 -5.81 -29.81 35.08
CA PHE A 13 -6.84 -29.51 34.11
C PHE A 13 -6.23 -28.72 32.95
N PHE A 14 -5.82 -29.43 31.90
CA PHE A 14 -5.48 -28.84 30.60
C PHE A 14 -6.73 -28.19 30.02
N HIS A 15 -6.88 -26.88 30.21
CA HIS A 15 -7.84 -26.07 29.46
C HIS A 15 -7.33 -25.95 28.02
N ALA A 16 -7.84 -26.80 27.13
CA ALA A 16 -7.68 -26.63 25.69
C ALA A 16 -8.48 -25.39 25.26
N SER A 17 -7.82 -24.24 25.21
CA SER A 17 -8.38 -23.06 24.55
C SER A 17 -8.34 -23.28 23.04
N ALA A 18 -9.50 -23.51 22.44
CA ALA A 18 -9.65 -23.52 21.00
C ALA A 18 -9.30 -22.12 20.47
N ALA A 19 -8.14 -21.99 19.83
CA ALA A 19 -7.77 -20.78 19.11
C ALA A 19 -8.75 -20.60 17.95
N HIS A 20 -9.66 -19.64 18.08
CA HIS A 20 -10.45 -19.17 16.96
C HIS A 20 -9.49 -18.51 15.96
N VAL A 21 -9.22 -19.22 14.87
CA VAL A 21 -8.61 -18.65 13.67
C VAL A 21 -9.64 -17.69 13.07
N THR A 22 -9.55 -16.42 13.43
CA THR A 22 -10.25 -15.36 12.70
C THR A 22 -9.55 -15.20 11.35
N LEU A 23 -10.19 -15.69 10.30
CA LEU A 23 -9.80 -15.36 8.93
C LEU A 23 -10.08 -13.87 8.74
N ALA A 24 -9.04 -13.04 8.85
CA ALA A 24 -9.15 -11.62 8.56
C ALA A 24 -9.58 -11.46 7.10
N ALA A 25 -10.71 -10.79 6.87
CA ALA A 25 -11.09 -10.33 5.55
C ALA A 25 -10.00 -9.39 5.00
N PRO A 26 -9.83 -9.27 3.67
CA PRO A 26 -8.95 -8.27 3.10
C PRO A 26 -9.36 -6.90 3.66
N GLU A 27 -8.39 -6.19 4.22
CA GLU A 27 -8.55 -4.85 4.72
C GLU A 27 -8.98 -3.95 3.54
N GLU A 28 -10.25 -3.56 3.51
CA GLU A 28 -10.75 -2.51 2.63
C GLU A 28 -10.11 -1.20 3.11
N THR A 29 -8.89 -0.93 2.68
CA THR A 29 -8.18 0.30 3.04
C THR A 29 -9.03 1.48 2.61
N GLY A 30 -9.48 2.33 3.54
CA GLY A 30 -10.44 3.42 3.29
C GLY A 30 -10.02 4.46 2.24
N HIS A 31 -8.79 4.34 1.74
CA HIS A 31 -8.18 5.18 0.72
C HIS A 31 -8.09 4.52 -0.67
N GLY A 32 -8.73 3.36 -0.91
CA GLY A 32 -8.82 2.75 -2.25
C GLY A 32 -7.60 1.94 -2.72
N GLY A 33 -6.69 1.56 -1.82
CA GLY A 33 -5.57 0.65 -2.09
C GLY A 33 -4.48 1.19 -3.02
N ASP A 34 -3.48 0.37 -3.35
CA ASP A 34 -2.39 0.77 -4.25
C ASP A 34 -2.79 0.72 -5.74
N ILE A 35 -2.36 1.72 -6.52
CA ILE A 35 -2.55 1.77 -7.97
C ILE A 35 -1.24 1.43 -8.67
N ILE A 36 -1.25 0.42 -9.55
CA ILE A 36 -0.11 0.11 -10.42
C ILE A 36 -0.43 0.52 -11.85
N TYR A 37 0.18 1.59 -12.35
CA TYR A 37 0.03 2.00 -13.75
C TYR A 37 0.76 1.05 -14.70
N THR A 38 0.16 0.89 -15.88
CA THR A 38 0.62 -0.03 -16.94
C THR A 38 0.98 0.68 -18.24
N LYS A 39 0.63 1.97 -18.34
CA LYS A 39 0.91 2.85 -19.47
C LYS A 39 1.38 4.22 -18.95
N PRO A 40 2.22 4.95 -19.70
CA PRO A 40 2.87 4.53 -20.97
C PRO A 40 3.93 3.43 -20.77
N VAL A 41 4.41 3.23 -19.54
CA VAL A 41 5.34 2.16 -19.17
C VAL A 41 4.73 1.25 -18.12
N LYS A 42 5.13 -0.02 -18.12
CA LYS A 42 4.60 -1.03 -17.20
C LYS A 42 5.31 -0.99 -15.85
N GLY A 43 4.54 -0.96 -14.77
CA GLY A 43 5.06 -1.09 -13.41
C GLY A 43 5.46 0.25 -12.82
N VAL A 44 4.49 1.16 -12.70
CA VAL A 44 4.64 2.37 -11.87
C VAL A 44 3.67 2.26 -10.71
N LEU A 45 4.20 2.21 -9.48
CA LEU A 45 3.39 2.09 -8.27
C LEU A 45 3.06 3.48 -7.72
N PHE A 46 1.79 3.68 -7.41
CA PHE A 46 1.28 4.74 -6.56
C PHE A 46 0.63 4.11 -5.34
N SER A 47 0.96 4.60 -4.16
CA SER A 47 0.42 4.08 -2.91
C SER A 47 -0.38 5.15 -2.18
N HIS A 48 -1.68 4.92 -2.01
CA HIS A 48 -2.53 5.83 -1.25
C HIS A 48 -2.13 5.88 0.23
N ALA A 49 -1.76 4.76 0.85
CA ALA A 49 -1.29 4.72 2.24
C ALA A 49 -0.12 5.70 2.46
N ASN A 50 0.85 5.73 1.54
CA ASN A 50 1.98 6.66 1.64
C ASN A 50 1.57 8.14 1.52
N HIS A 51 0.51 8.46 0.79
CA HIS A 51 0.11 9.86 0.57
C HIS A 51 -0.94 10.33 1.59
N VAL A 52 -1.91 9.48 1.92
CA VAL A 52 -3.03 9.81 2.81
C VAL A 52 -2.66 9.53 4.26
N GLU A 53 -2.18 8.33 4.59
CA GLU A 53 -1.94 7.95 5.98
C GLU A 53 -0.58 8.44 6.47
N ALA A 54 0.48 8.20 5.70
CA ALA A 54 1.83 8.53 6.13
C ALA A 54 2.16 10.03 6.02
N VAL A 55 1.65 10.70 4.98
CA VAL A 55 1.88 12.14 4.75
C VAL A 55 0.72 13.01 5.26
N GLY A 56 -0.50 12.46 5.38
CA GLY A 56 -1.65 13.20 5.89
C GLY A 56 -2.38 14.04 4.83
N LEU A 57 -2.24 13.71 3.53
CA LEU A 57 -2.98 14.42 2.48
C LEU A 57 -4.47 14.05 2.51
N SER A 58 -5.32 15.07 2.39
CA SER A 58 -6.75 14.89 2.24
C SER A 58 -7.11 14.42 0.83
N CYS A 59 -8.27 13.77 0.67
CA CYS A 59 -8.71 13.22 -0.62
C CYS A 59 -8.82 14.28 -1.72
N ASP A 60 -9.30 15.47 -1.36
CA ASP A 60 -9.47 16.63 -2.23
C ASP A 60 -8.15 17.28 -2.65
N SER A 61 -7.04 16.96 -1.98
CA SER A 61 -5.69 17.39 -2.42
C SER A 61 -5.31 16.80 -3.78
N CYS A 62 -5.93 15.68 -4.18
CA CYS A 62 -5.70 15.02 -5.48
C CYS A 62 -6.96 14.98 -6.34
N HIS A 63 -8.12 14.75 -5.73
CA HIS A 63 -9.36 14.45 -6.43
C HIS A 63 -10.38 15.59 -6.39
N ASP A 64 -11.12 15.85 -7.46
CA ASP A 64 -10.96 15.32 -8.83
C ASP A 64 -10.06 16.21 -9.71
N THR A 65 -9.38 17.19 -9.10
CA THR A 65 -8.61 18.23 -9.77
C THR A 65 -7.39 17.69 -10.52
N ILE A 66 -6.56 16.87 -9.87
CA ILE A 66 -5.30 16.34 -10.46
C ILE A 66 -5.54 14.95 -11.05
N PHE A 67 -6.31 14.12 -10.35
CA PHE A 67 -6.65 12.76 -10.77
C PHE A 67 -8.16 12.54 -10.64
N PRO A 68 -8.82 11.88 -11.61
CA PRO A 68 -10.15 11.34 -11.41
C PRO A 68 -10.14 10.21 -10.36
N MET A 69 -11.27 10.00 -9.67
CA MET A 69 -11.43 8.88 -8.72
C MET A 69 -11.33 7.50 -9.38
N GLU A 70 -11.56 7.40 -10.70
CA GLU A 70 -11.39 6.15 -11.45
C GLU A 70 -9.91 5.77 -11.53
N ALA A 71 -9.57 4.59 -10.99
CA ALA A 71 -8.21 4.06 -11.01
C ALA A 71 -7.65 3.99 -12.44
N ARG A 72 -6.43 4.53 -12.61
CA ARG A 72 -5.70 4.56 -13.89
C ARG A 72 -6.37 5.37 -15.00
N ALA A 73 -7.38 6.20 -14.73
CA ALA A 73 -8.04 7.01 -15.76
C ALA A 73 -7.03 7.85 -16.57
N VAL A 74 -6.10 8.51 -15.89
CA VAL A 74 -5.10 9.39 -16.54
C VAL A 74 -4.14 8.65 -17.47
N GLN A 75 -3.94 7.34 -17.31
CA GLN A 75 -3.05 6.57 -18.19
C GLN A 75 -3.60 6.43 -19.62
N LYS A 76 -4.88 6.76 -19.82
CA LYS A 76 -5.53 6.85 -21.14
C LYS A 76 -5.15 8.13 -21.88
N ASN A 77 -4.64 9.15 -21.18
CA ASN A 77 -4.30 10.44 -21.74
C ASN A 77 -2.93 10.41 -22.42
N LYS A 78 -2.83 11.02 -23.60
CA LYS A 78 -1.58 11.09 -24.37
C LYS A 78 -0.49 11.89 -23.66
N ASP A 79 -0.87 12.85 -22.81
CA ASP A 79 0.07 13.70 -22.08
C ASP A 79 0.47 13.14 -20.71
N PHE A 80 0.03 11.93 -20.32
CA PHE A 80 0.52 11.25 -19.11
C PHE A 80 1.95 10.71 -19.30
N THR A 81 2.92 11.63 -19.27
CA THR A 81 4.33 11.40 -19.56
C THR A 81 5.22 12.16 -18.58
N MET A 82 6.48 11.74 -18.40
CA MET A 82 7.44 12.45 -17.54
C MET A 82 7.62 13.92 -17.94
N ALA A 83 7.56 14.23 -19.24
CA ALA A 83 7.66 15.61 -19.74
C ALA A 83 6.53 16.50 -19.21
N SER A 84 5.32 15.96 -19.05
CA SER A 84 4.20 16.68 -18.44
C SER A 84 4.36 16.79 -16.92
N LEU A 85 4.90 15.75 -16.26
CA LEU A 85 5.20 15.80 -14.83
C LEU A 85 6.17 16.95 -14.52
N TYR A 86 7.21 17.13 -15.34
CA TYR A 86 8.17 18.24 -15.17
C TYR A 86 7.55 19.63 -15.41
N LYS A 87 6.35 19.68 -15.99
CA LYS A 87 5.57 20.91 -16.17
C LYS A 87 4.48 21.06 -15.09
N GLY A 88 4.59 20.35 -13.98
CA GLY A 88 3.67 20.45 -12.83
C GLY A 88 2.37 19.67 -12.99
N LYS A 89 2.27 18.74 -13.95
CA LYS A 89 1.06 17.91 -14.10
C LYS A 89 1.16 16.59 -13.34
N TYR A 90 0.01 15.99 -13.01
CA TYR A 90 -0.10 14.66 -12.40
C TYR A 90 0.77 14.56 -11.13
N CYS A 91 1.64 13.54 -11.04
CA CYS A 91 2.55 13.37 -9.92
C CYS A 91 3.46 14.59 -9.72
N GLY A 92 3.81 15.27 -10.81
CA GLY A 92 4.68 16.46 -10.78
C GLY A 92 4.03 17.71 -10.22
N ALA A 93 2.72 17.71 -9.94
CA ALA A 93 2.06 18.81 -9.21
C ALA A 93 2.63 18.99 -7.80
N CYS A 94 3.15 17.90 -7.20
CA CYS A 94 3.81 17.92 -5.89
C CYS A 94 5.26 17.39 -5.96
N HIS A 95 5.56 16.45 -6.85
CA HIS A 95 6.93 15.95 -7.08
C HIS A 95 7.76 16.88 -7.97
N ASP A 96 7.86 18.14 -7.54
CA ASP A 96 8.49 19.27 -8.23
C ASP A 96 9.93 19.55 -7.75
N GLY A 97 10.35 18.96 -6.63
CA GLY A 97 11.64 19.21 -5.99
C GLY A 97 11.60 20.22 -4.85
N SER A 98 10.45 20.84 -4.60
CA SER A 98 10.20 21.77 -3.51
C SER A 98 9.23 21.16 -2.48
N MET A 99 8.04 20.75 -2.92
CA MET A 99 7.03 20.15 -2.03
C MET A 99 7.36 18.69 -1.71
N ALA A 100 7.80 17.94 -2.71
CA ALA A 100 8.29 16.58 -2.56
C ALA A 100 9.52 16.38 -3.45
N PHE A 101 10.13 15.19 -3.37
CA PHE A 101 11.27 14.88 -4.23
C PHE A 101 10.91 15.07 -5.72
N ALA A 102 11.85 15.64 -6.48
CA ALA A 102 11.63 15.92 -7.89
C ALA A 102 11.48 14.63 -8.70
N SER A 103 10.43 14.56 -9.51
CA SER A 103 10.08 13.39 -10.33
C SER A 103 11.16 13.01 -11.36
N ASN A 104 12.13 13.89 -11.66
CA ASN A 104 13.27 13.63 -12.55
C ASN A 104 14.52 13.08 -11.87
N THR A 105 14.54 12.91 -10.55
CA THR A 105 15.77 12.52 -9.83
C THR A 105 15.73 11.10 -9.25
N GLN A 106 14.56 10.60 -8.88
CA GLN A 106 14.42 9.35 -8.11
C GLN A 106 13.51 8.31 -8.80
N CYS A 107 13.84 7.96 -10.05
CA CYS A 107 13.02 7.13 -10.94
C CYS A 107 12.49 5.83 -10.29
N ALA A 108 13.37 5.12 -9.56
CA ALA A 108 13.06 3.81 -8.97
C ALA A 108 12.05 3.87 -7.81
N ARG A 109 11.70 5.06 -7.30
CA ARG A 109 10.67 5.19 -6.25
C ARG A 109 9.27 4.90 -6.75
N CYS A 110 9.02 5.18 -8.03
CA CYS A 110 7.73 4.93 -8.66
C CYS A 110 7.85 3.78 -9.66
N HIS A 111 8.92 3.75 -10.46
CA HIS A 111 9.12 2.77 -11.53
C HIS A 111 9.72 1.46 -10.99
N ILE A 112 8.85 0.54 -10.56
CA ILE A 112 9.24 -0.76 -10.01
C ILE A 112 9.62 -1.80 -11.09
N GLY A 113 9.39 -1.46 -12.36
CA GLY A 113 9.69 -2.31 -13.51
C GLY A 113 8.84 -3.59 -13.57
N VAL A 114 9.09 -4.41 -14.59
CA VAL A 114 8.30 -5.65 -14.84
C VAL A 114 8.44 -6.67 -13.71
N LYS A 115 9.63 -6.80 -13.12
CA LYS A 115 9.86 -7.70 -11.99
C LYS A 115 9.11 -7.26 -10.73
N GLY A 116 9.07 -5.94 -10.47
CA GLY A 116 8.29 -5.39 -9.38
C GLY A 116 6.79 -5.62 -9.59
N PHE A 117 6.31 -5.37 -10.79
CA PHE A 117 4.92 -5.62 -11.18
C PHE A 117 4.52 -7.10 -10.96
N GLU A 118 5.30 -8.05 -11.48
CA GLU A 118 5.03 -9.49 -11.34
C GLU A 118 4.99 -9.94 -9.88
N ARG A 119 5.89 -9.40 -9.05
CA ARG A 119 5.91 -9.70 -7.61
C ARG A 119 4.62 -9.26 -6.91
N LEU A 120 4.10 -8.09 -7.26
CA LEU A 120 2.85 -7.58 -6.68
C LEU A 120 1.63 -8.38 -7.17
N GLN A 121 1.60 -8.75 -8.45
CA GLN A 121 0.54 -9.60 -9.00
C GLN A 121 0.52 -10.99 -8.33
N LYS A 122 1.69 -11.60 -8.11
CA LYS A 122 1.78 -12.90 -7.43
C LYS A 122 1.29 -12.86 -5.99
N LYS A 123 1.49 -11.75 -5.28
CA LYS A 123 0.99 -11.57 -3.90
C LYS A 123 -0.53 -11.38 -3.84
N SER A 124 -1.16 -10.98 -4.94
CA SER A 124 -2.59 -10.69 -5.01
C SER A 124 -3.42 -11.91 -5.44
N LYS A 125 -2.79 -13.07 -5.61
CA LYS A 125 -3.39 -14.34 -6.03
C LYS A 125 -3.15 -15.39 -4.95
#